data_AF-A0A7J5EWZ3-F1
#
_entry.id   AF-A0A7J5EWZ3-F1
#
_cell.length_a   1.000
_cell.length_b   1.000
_cell.length_c   1.000
_cell.angle_alpha   90.00
_cell.angle_beta   90.00
_cell.angle_gamma   90.00
#
_symmetry.space_group_name_H-M   'P 1'
#
loop_
_entity.id
_entity.type
_entity.pdbx_description
1 polymer ?
#
loop_
_entity_poly.entity_id
_entity_poly.type
_entity_poly.pdbx_seq_one_letter_code
_entity_poly.pdbx_strand_id
1 'polypeptide(L)'
;MAKRWLWATAGAVALLVGLGTGCKDKDTKSGGQVVASASASASDEALIARRDALLKSRQSLKDQQAALVAERAKVIEAGGGTAEIEEIDKKVAELRTQEASLSSEESQILEQLMEERKTLLAAAQGGNDAAAQVAVREAGIAGREKAVAAREDRIAQREAEIAAREKALGIREKETCGAGAVPTTIIQTVDAKGSKYDKRDVEPLLKKARGVMGDRGILSSDLPGNVRELEKEATDAMKDADYGRAYLAANQLFKTVSVLPIDRNFIQAKSARISAAAKGKTLDGRAQKQVDELFADATSRFVDGDYKGANKKLNAIWSAIN
;
A
#
# COMPACT_ATOMS: atom_id res chain seq x y z
N MET A 1 -31.43 -29.86 12.89
CA MET A 1 -30.83 -31.09 13.46
C MET A 1 -29.42 -31.24 12.88
N ALA A 2 -28.39 -31.43 13.74
CA ALA A 2 -27.06 -32.05 13.48
C ALA A 2 -26.23 -31.57 12.25
N LYS A 3 -24.94 -31.20 12.29
CA LYS A 3 -23.81 -31.50 13.19
C LYS A 3 -22.66 -30.51 12.92
N ARG A 4 -21.95 -30.10 13.98
CA ARG A 4 -20.60 -29.47 13.97
C ARG A 4 -19.54 -30.57 13.91
N TRP A 5 -18.47 -30.41 13.13
CA TRP A 5 -17.15 -31.10 13.25
C TRP A 5 -16.10 -30.09 12.71
N LEU A 6 -15.29 -29.39 13.52
CA LEU A 6 -13.91 -29.72 13.98
C LEU A 6 -13.23 -30.83 13.15
N TRP A 7 -11.97 -30.72 12.71
CA TRP A 7 -10.77 -30.93 13.53
C TRP A 7 -9.51 -30.30 12.89
N ALA A 8 -8.58 -29.90 13.77
CA ALA A 8 -7.19 -29.58 13.50
C ALA A 8 -6.29 -30.80 13.86
N THR A 9 -5.18 -31.00 13.16
CA THR A 9 -3.97 -31.78 13.54
C THR A 9 -2.88 -31.44 12.51
N ALA A 10 -1.72 -30.82 12.81
CA ALA A 10 -0.59 -31.20 13.68
C ALA A 10 0.05 -32.56 13.30
N GLY A 11 1.36 -32.54 12.95
CA GLY A 11 2.14 -33.77 12.75
C GLY A 11 3.52 -33.55 12.13
N ALA A 12 4.49 -33.12 12.95
CA ALA A 12 5.91 -33.24 12.67
C ALA A 12 6.37 -34.70 12.85
N VAL A 13 7.26 -35.20 11.98
CA VAL A 13 8.02 -36.43 12.24
C VAL A 13 9.48 -36.21 11.83
N ALA A 14 10.33 -36.18 12.84
CA ALA A 14 11.76 -36.38 12.74
C ALA A 14 12.05 -37.89 12.78
N LEU A 15 13.03 -38.35 11.99
CA LEU A 15 13.64 -39.67 12.22
C LEU A 15 15.15 -39.63 11.90
N LEU A 16 15.92 -39.73 12.98
CA LEU A 16 17.34 -40.03 13.04
C LEU A 16 17.57 -41.52 12.73
N VAL A 17 18.57 -41.83 11.89
CA VAL A 17 19.30 -43.10 11.96
C VAL A 17 20.79 -42.80 11.78
N GLY A 18 21.59 -43.25 12.73
CA GLY A 18 23.04 -43.24 12.69
C GLY A 18 23.64 -44.64 12.74
N LEU A 19 24.96 -44.66 12.56
CA LEU A 19 25.97 -45.70 12.80
C LEU A 19 26.28 -46.69 11.68
N GLY A 20 27.51 -46.55 11.17
CA GLY A 20 28.30 -47.56 10.50
C GLY A 20 29.79 -47.20 10.62
N THR A 21 30.50 -47.88 11.52
CA THR A 21 31.92 -47.72 11.85
C THR A 21 32.85 -48.47 10.87
N GLY A 22 33.92 -47.81 10.43
CA GLY A 22 35.27 -48.37 10.31
C GLY A 22 35.64 -49.30 9.14
N CYS A 23 36.48 -48.81 8.22
CA CYS A 23 37.79 -49.40 7.94
C CYS A 23 38.65 -48.45 7.09
N LYS A 24 39.96 -48.54 7.33
CA LYS A 24 41.01 -47.58 7.05
C LYS A 24 41.86 -48.15 5.92
N ASP A 25 41.98 -47.43 4.80
CA ASP A 25 43.17 -47.53 3.97
C ASP A 25 43.53 -46.17 3.36
N LYS A 26 44.82 -45.87 3.47
CA LYS A 26 45.48 -44.70 2.91
C LYS A 26 45.60 -44.91 1.40
N ASP A 27 45.02 -44.00 0.62
CA ASP A 27 45.68 -43.53 -0.60
C ASP A 27 45.36 -42.06 -0.85
N THR A 28 46.40 -41.25 -0.78
CA THR A 28 46.45 -39.88 -1.28
C THR A 28 46.39 -39.88 -2.80
N LYS A 29 45.31 -39.36 -3.38
CA LYS A 29 45.32 -38.56 -4.63
C LYS A 29 43.96 -37.92 -4.92
N SER A 30 44.01 -36.62 -5.14
CA SER A 30 43.11 -35.76 -5.93
C SER A 30 41.80 -36.36 -6.46
N GLY A 31 40.67 -35.80 -6.05
CA GLY A 31 39.36 -36.15 -6.63
C GLY A 31 38.26 -35.22 -6.17
N GLY A 32 38.37 -33.92 -6.47
CA GLY A 32 37.26 -32.98 -6.34
C GLY A 32 36.17 -33.29 -7.38
N GLN A 33 35.38 -34.34 -7.19
CA GLN A 33 34.29 -34.68 -8.10
C GLN A 33 33.29 -35.66 -7.47
N VAL A 34 32.60 -35.27 -6.39
CA VAL A 34 31.37 -35.98 -5.96
C VAL A 34 30.30 -35.03 -5.39
N VAL A 35 30.63 -33.77 -5.09
CA VAL A 35 29.68 -32.87 -4.41
C VAL A 35 28.69 -32.19 -5.37
N ALA A 36 29.02 -32.08 -6.67
CA ALA A 36 28.15 -31.44 -7.67
C ALA A 36 27.01 -32.35 -8.20
N SER A 37 27.16 -33.68 -8.10
CA SER A 37 26.13 -34.63 -8.56
C SER A 37 25.03 -34.86 -7.53
N ALA A 38 25.32 -34.72 -6.24
CA ALA A 38 24.35 -34.86 -5.15
C ALA A 38 23.43 -33.63 -5.02
N SER A 39 23.93 -32.42 -5.31
CA SER A 39 23.12 -31.20 -5.26
C SER A 39 22.23 -31.01 -6.49
N ALA A 40 22.69 -31.44 -7.67
CA ALA A 40 21.88 -31.42 -8.90
C ALA A 40 20.75 -32.47 -8.89
N SER A 41 20.98 -33.64 -8.30
CA SER A 41 19.92 -34.66 -8.14
C SER A 41 18.84 -34.24 -7.13
N ALA A 42 19.22 -33.52 -6.06
CA ALA A 42 18.26 -33.01 -5.08
C ALA A 42 17.39 -31.86 -5.64
N SER A 43 17.93 -31.00 -6.52
CA SER A 43 17.14 -29.96 -7.20
C SER A 43 16.20 -30.54 -8.24
N ASP A 44 16.67 -31.52 -9.03
CA ASP A 44 15.84 -32.25 -10.00
C ASP A 44 14.67 -32.97 -9.30
N GLU A 45 14.93 -33.65 -8.19
CA GLU A 45 13.91 -34.38 -7.42
C GLU A 45 12.85 -33.42 -6.84
N ALA A 46 13.25 -32.24 -6.40
CA ALA A 46 12.32 -31.20 -5.94
C ALA A 46 11.47 -30.63 -7.09
N LEU A 47 12.03 -30.43 -8.29
CA LEU A 47 11.30 -29.96 -9.47
C LEU A 47 10.32 -31.03 -9.98
N ILE A 48 10.72 -32.31 -9.96
CA ILE A 48 9.86 -33.44 -10.32
C ILE A 48 8.69 -33.57 -9.33
N ALA A 49 8.96 -33.49 -8.02
CA ALA A 49 7.92 -33.54 -7.00
C ALA A 49 6.93 -32.36 -7.14
N ARG A 50 7.44 -31.17 -7.47
CA ARG A 50 6.60 -29.98 -7.72
C ARG A 50 5.74 -30.15 -8.97
N ARG A 51 6.28 -30.69 -10.07
CA ARG A 51 5.52 -31.02 -11.28
C ARG A 51 4.40 -32.01 -10.96
N ASP A 52 4.68 -33.07 -10.22
CA ASP A 52 3.69 -34.10 -9.91
C ASP A 52 2.57 -33.56 -9.01
N ALA A 53 2.92 -32.68 -8.06
CA ALA A 53 1.93 -31.95 -7.27
C ALA A 53 1.03 -31.04 -8.13
N LEU A 54 1.60 -30.34 -9.12
CA LEU A 54 0.85 -29.51 -10.05
C LEU A 54 -0.09 -30.33 -10.94
N LEU A 55 0.37 -31.47 -11.47
CA LEU A 55 -0.45 -32.38 -12.25
C LEU A 55 -1.65 -32.91 -11.44
N LYS A 56 -1.41 -33.27 -10.18
CA LYS A 56 -2.46 -33.70 -9.26
C LYS A 56 -3.46 -32.58 -8.96
N SER A 57 -2.96 -31.35 -8.75
CA SER A 57 -3.80 -30.17 -8.57
C SER A 57 -4.68 -29.91 -9.79
N ARG A 58 -4.10 -29.95 -11.00
CA ARG A 58 -4.82 -29.78 -12.27
C ARG A 58 -5.91 -30.83 -12.46
N GLN A 59 -5.61 -32.09 -12.15
CA GLN A 59 -6.62 -33.15 -12.23
C GLN A 59 -7.78 -32.88 -11.27
N SER A 60 -7.50 -32.47 -10.03
CA SER A 60 -8.55 -32.14 -9.06
C SER A 60 -9.43 -30.97 -9.49
N LEU A 61 -8.86 -29.95 -10.15
CA LEU A 61 -9.62 -28.82 -10.69
C LEU A 61 -10.51 -29.24 -11.86
N LYS A 62 -10.03 -30.13 -12.74
CA LYS A 62 -10.85 -30.71 -13.82
C LYS A 62 -12.02 -31.51 -13.28
N ASP A 63 -11.78 -32.31 -12.23
CA ASP A 63 -12.83 -33.10 -11.59
C ASP A 63 -13.88 -32.18 -10.94
N GLN A 64 -13.45 -31.09 -10.27
CA GLN A 64 -14.35 -30.07 -9.71
C GLN A 64 -15.14 -29.34 -10.80
N GLN A 65 -14.52 -29.00 -11.92
CA GLN A 65 -15.19 -28.37 -13.05
C GLN A 65 -16.25 -29.30 -13.64
N ALA A 66 -15.91 -30.58 -13.84
CA ALA A 66 -16.86 -31.58 -14.31
C ALA A 66 -18.04 -31.74 -13.34
N ALA A 67 -17.78 -31.72 -12.03
CA ALA A 67 -18.82 -31.76 -11.00
C ALA A 67 -19.74 -30.54 -11.06
N LEU A 68 -19.20 -29.32 -11.18
CA LEU A 68 -20.00 -28.09 -11.30
C LEU A 68 -20.82 -28.05 -12.59
N VAL A 69 -20.29 -28.56 -13.71
CA VAL A 69 -21.05 -28.70 -14.96
C VAL A 69 -22.20 -29.69 -14.81
N ALA A 70 -21.99 -30.79 -14.08
CA ALA A 70 -23.05 -31.75 -13.77
C ALA A 70 -24.10 -31.17 -12.80
N GLU A 71 -23.69 -30.35 -11.81
CA GLU A 71 -24.60 -29.62 -10.94
C GLU A 71 -25.43 -28.59 -11.73
N ARG A 72 -24.80 -27.86 -12.65
CA ARG A 72 -25.49 -26.95 -13.57
C ARG A 72 -26.59 -27.65 -14.36
N ALA A 73 -26.31 -28.83 -14.90
CA ALA A 73 -27.30 -29.62 -15.63
C ALA A 73 -28.49 -30.01 -14.74
N LYS A 74 -28.24 -30.42 -13.50
CA LYS A 74 -29.31 -30.74 -12.52
C LYS A 74 -30.15 -29.52 -12.13
N VAL A 75 -29.53 -28.36 -11.94
CA VAL A 75 -30.24 -27.10 -11.64
C VAL A 75 -31.14 -26.70 -12.81
N ILE A 76 -30.68 -26.88 -14.04
CA ILE A 76 -31.48 -26.63 -15.25
C ILE A 76 -32.66 -27.61 -15.34
N GLU A 77 -32.44 -28.91 -15.11
CA GLU A 77 -33.50 -29.93 -15.13
C GLU A 77 -34.55 -29.71 -14.02
N ALA A 78 -34.12 -29.18 -12.86
CA ALA A 78 -34.99 -28.84 -11.75
C ALA A 78 -35.77 -27.52 -11.94
N GLY A 79 -35.57 -26.80 -13.05
CA GLY A 79 -36.19 -25.51 -13.30
C GLY A 79 -35.66 -24.39 -12.40
N GLY A 80 -34.40 -24.50 -11.96
CA GLY A 80 -33.74 -23.54 -11.08
C GLY A 80 -33.62 -22.13 -11.66
N GLY A 81 -33.49 -21.14 -10.78
CA GLY A 81 -33.42 -19.73 -11.14
C GLY A 81 -32.12 -19.33 -11.84
N THR A 82 -32.17 -18.27 -12.66
CA THR A 82 -31.01 -17.75 -13.41
C THR A 82 -29.82 -17.36 -12.52
N ALA A 83 -30.08 -16.97 -11.27
CA ALA A 83 -29.04 -16.59 -10.31
C ALA A 83 -28.15 -17.76 -9.86
N GLU A 84 -28.71 -18.96 -9.66
CA GLU A 84 -27.95 -20.14 -9.26
C GLU A 84 -27.07 -20.64 -10.41
N ILE A 85 -27.58 -20.56 -11.64
CA ILE A 85 -26.83 -20.88 -12.86
C ILE A 85 -25.67 -19.89 -13.06
N GLU A 86 -25.91 -18.60 -12.83
CA GLU A 86 -24.88 -17.55 -12.92
C GLU A 86 -23.77 -17.75 -11.88
N GLU A 87 -24.10 -18.15 -10.65
CA GLU A 87 -23.10 -18.45 -9.63
C GLU A 87 -22.23 -19.67 -10.00
N ILE A 88 -22.85 -20.73 -10.54
CA ILE A 88 -22.12 -21.90 -11.03
C ILE A 88 -21.21 -21.53 -12.21
N ASP A 89 -21.71 -20.73 -13.17
CA ASP A 89 -20.95 -20.28 -14.33
C ASP A 89 -19.75 -19.41 -13.90
N LYS A 90 -19.91 -18.57 -12.87
CA LYS A 90 -18.81 -17.80 -12.28
C LYS A 90 -17.75 -18.70 -11.65
N LYS A 91 -18.15 -19.71 -10.86
CA LYS A 91 -17.21 -20.68 -10.26
C LYS A 91 -16.46 -21.47 -11.33
N VAL A 92 -17.14 -21.89 -12.41
CA VAL A 92 -16.49 -22.57 -13.55
C VAL A 92 -15.48 -21.65 -14.24
N ALA A 93 -15.79 -20.35 -14.40
CA ALA A 93 -14.85 -19.39 -14.97
C ALA A 93 -13.61 -19.18 -14.07
N GLU A 94 -13.79 -19.09 -12.75
CA GLU A 94 -12.68 -19.00 -11.78
C GLU A 94 -11.80 -20.25 -11.77
N LEU A 95 -12.39 -21.46 -11.87
CA LEU A 95 -11.60 -22.69 -11.97
C LEU A 95 -10.79 -22.74 -13.28
N ARG A 96 -11.33 -22.23 -14.40
CA ARG A 96 -10.60 -22.14 -15.68
C ARG A 96 -9.40 -21.21 -15.62
N THR A 97 -9.52 -20.06 -14.94
CA THR A 97 -8.38 -19.14 -14.79
C THR A 97 -7.29 -19.75 -13.92
N GLN A 98 -7.67 -20.48 -12.86
CA GLN A 98 -6.72 -21.24 -12.04
C GLN A 98 -6.04 -22.36 -12.83
N GLU A 99 -6.77 -23.10 -13.67
CA GLU A 99 -6.17 -24.12 -14.54
C GLU A 99 -5.15 -23.51 -15.53
N ALA A 100 -5.48 -22.37 -16.13
CA ALA A 100 -4.59 -21.65 -17.04
C ALA A 100 -3.29 -21.20 -16.34
N SER A 101 -3.37 -20.71 -15.09
CA SER A 101 -2.18 -20.35 -14.32
C SER A 101 -1.31 -21.57 -13.99
N LEU A 102 -1.93 -22.68 -13.55
CA LEU A 102 -1.18 -23.90 -13.24
C LEU A 102 -0.52 -24.49 -14.50
N SER A 103 -1.17 -24.41 -15.65
CA SER A 103 -0.60 -24.85 -16.93
C SER A 103 0.62 -24.01 -17.37
N SER A 104 0.62 -22.71 -17.02
CA SER A 104 1.77 -21.84 -17.25
C SER A 104 2.94 -22.22 -16.34
N GLU A 105 2.67 -22.46 -15.05
CA GLU A 105 3.69 -22.92 -14.09
C GLU A 105 4.29 -24.28 -14.48
N GLU A 106 3.46 -25.21 -14.97
CA GLU A 106 3.92 -26.52 -15.46
C GLU A 106 4.90 -26.37 -16.64
N SER A 107 4.57 -25.51 -17.61
CA SER A 107 5.43 -25.22 -18.77
C SER A 107 6.79 -24.65 -18.33
N GLN A 108 6.78 -23.74 -17.35
CA GLN A 108 8.02 -23.14 -16.82
C GLN A 108 8.91 -24.17 -16.11
N ILE A 109 8.32 -25.07 -15.32
CA ILE A 109 9.08 -26.12 -14.60
C ILE A 109 9.66 -27.14 -15.59
N LEU A 110 8.91 -27.52 -16.63
CA LEU A 110 9.42 -28.41 -17.67
C LEU A 110 10.59 -27.78 -18.42
N GLU A 111 10.50 -26.47 -18.71
CA GLU A 111 11.57 -25.74 -19.37
C GLU A 111 12.83 -25.64 -18.49
N GLN A 112 12.68 -25.44 -17.18
CA GLN A 112 13.78 -25.48 -16.21
C GLN A 112 14.45 -26.86 -16.17
N LEU A 113 13.66 -27.93 -16.05
CA LEU A 113 14.18 -29.32 -16.05
C LEU A 113 14.93 -29.65 -17.34
N MET A 114 14.44 -29.21 -18.51
CA MET A 114 15.16 -29.44 -19.76
C MET A 114 16.48 -28.68 -19.83
N GLU A 115 16.54 -27.44 -19.34
CA GLU A 115 17.78 -26.65 -19.33
C GLU A 115 18.80 -27.25 -18.34
N GLU A 116 18.37 -27.62 -17.13
CA GLU A 116 19.24 -28.29 -16.14
C GLU A 116 19.81 -29.59 -16.71
N ARG A 117 18.96 -30.43 -17.34
CA ARG A 117 19.42 -31.66 -17.98
C ARG A 117 20.39 -31.41 -19.14
N LYS A 118 20.17 -30.35 -19.93
CA LYS A 118 21.08 -29.94 -21.02
C LYS A 118 22.44 -29.51 -20.48
N THR A 119 22.47 -28.74 -19.38
CA THR A 119 23.73 -28.33 -18.75
C THR A 119 24.50 -29.52 -18.16
N LEU A 120 23.82 -30.47 -17.53
CA LEU A 120 24.43 -31.69 -17.01
C LEU A 120 25.00 -32.58 -18.14
N LEU A 121 24.28 -32.69 -19.26
CA LEU A 121 24.72 -33.48 -20.41
C LEU A 121 25.94 -32.86 -21.10
N ALA A 122 25.99 -31.52 -21.21
CA ALA A 122 27.16 -30.79 -21.68
C ALA A 122 28.37 -30.94 -20.73
N ALA A 123 28.14 -30.90 -19.41
CA ALA A 123 29.19 -31.12 -18.42
C ALA A 123 29.73 -32.56 -18.42
N ALA A 124 28.87 -33.55 -18.68
CA ALA A 124 29.26 -34.96 -18.79
C ALA A 124 30.04 -35.26 -20.07
N GLN A 125 29.77 -34.55 -21.17
CA GLN A 125 30.49 -34.69 -22.45
C GLN A 125 31.81 -33.90 -22.50
N GLY A 126 32.02 -32.94 -21.59
CA GLY A 126 33.13 -31.98 -21.63
C GLY A 126 34.40 -32.34 -20.86
N GLY A 127 34.68 -33.63 -20.64
CA GLY A 127 35.91 -34.07 -19.96
C GLY A 127 37.17 -33.79 -20.79
N ASN A 128 37.86 -32.68 -20.47
CA ASN A 128 39.20 -32.23 -20.92
C ASN A 128 39.31 -31.30 -22.14
N ASP A 129 38.22 -30.93 -22.82
CA ASP A 129 38.32 -30.00 -23.94
C ASP A 129 38.03 -28.55 -23.53
N ALA A 130 38.94 -27.62 -23.85
CA ALA A 130 38.76 -26.19 -23.55
C ALA A 130 37.50 -25.64 -24.23
N ALA A 131 37.15 -26.17 -25.40
CA ALA A 131 35.91 -25.85 -26.10
C ALA A 131 34.67 -26.27 -25.29
N ALA A 132 34.70 -27.41 -24.61
CA ALA A 132 33.58 -27.87 -23.80
C ALA A 132 33.42 -27.04 -22.51
N GLN A 133 34.52 -26.57 -21.91
CA GLN A 133 34.43 -25.64 -20.78
C GLN A 133 33.85 -24.28 -21.19
N VAL A 134 34.17 -23.78 -22.39
CA VAL A 134 33.56 -22.57 -22.93
C VAL A 134 32.07 -22.79 -23.19
N ALA A 135 31.69 -23.91 -23.80
CA ALA A 135 30.29 -24.26 -24.05
C ALA A 135 29.45 -24.35 -22.75
N VAL A 136 30.00 -24.91 -21.67
CA VAL A 136 29.33 -24.94 -20.35
C VAL A 136 29.17 -23.54 -19.76
N ARG A 137 30.19 -22.67 -19.90
CA ARG A 137 30.09 -21.27 -19.45
C ARG A 137 29.06 -20.49 -20.25
N GLU A 138 29.02 -20.67 -21.57
CA GLU A 138 28.05 -20.03 -22.46
C GLU A 138 26.63 -20.50 -22.16
N ALA A 139 26.41 -21.80 -21.94
CA ALA A 139 25.11 -22.32 -21.49
C ALA A 139 24.70 -21.73 -20.13
N GLY A 140 25.65 -21.60 -19.19
CA GLY A 140 25.40 -20.95 -17.90
C GLY A 140 25.08 -19.45 -18.02
N ILE A 141 25.70 -18.74 -18.98
CA ILE A 141 25.38 -17.33 -19.27
C ILE A 141 23.97 -17.24 -19.87
N ALA A 142 23.65 -18.06 -20.87
CA ALA A 142 22.34 -18.11 -21.50
C ALA A 142 21.21 -18.40 -20.49
N GLY A 143 21.46 -19.33 -19.55
CA GLY A 143 20.52 -19.60 -18.45
C GLY A 143 20.30 -18.40 -17.53
N ARG A 144 21.36 -17.63 -17.22
CA ARG A 144 21.22 -16.39 -16.44
C ARG A 144 20.49 -15.31 -17.20
N GLU A 145 20.75 -15.14 -18.49
CA GLU A 145 20.05 -14.19 -19.36
C GLU A 145 18.55 -14.50 -19.41
N LYS A 146 18.19 -15.77 -19.59
CA LYS A 146 16.79 -16.21 -19.55
C LYS A 146 16.12 -15.94 -18.21
N ALA A 147 16.82 -16.14 -17.10
CA ALA A 147 16.32 -15.84 -15.76
C ALA A 147 16.18 -14.33 -15.48
N VAL A 148 16.97 -13.49 -16.16
CA VAL A 148 16.81 -12.03 -16.14
C VAL A 148 15.60 -11.63 -16.98
N ALA A 149 15.47 -12.13 -18.20
CA ALA A 149 14.30 -11.87 -19.06
C ALA A 149 12.98 -12.25 -18.36
N ALA A 150 12.92 -13.43 -17.74
CA ALA A 150 11.73 -13.85 -16.98
C ALA A 150 11.44 -12.97 -15.74
N ARG A 151 12.45 -12.28 -15.19
CA ARG A 151 12.24 -11.29 -14.12
C ARG A 151 11.71 -9.98 -14.68
N GLU A 152 12.24 -9.53 -15.81
CA GLU A 152 11.78 -8.33 -16.52
C GLU A 152 10.33 -8.48 -16.95
N ASP A 153 9.93 -9.64 -17.47
CA ASP A 153 8.52 -9.92 -17.83
C ASP A 153 7.58 -9.82 -16.62
N ARG A 154 7.98 -10.35 -15.46
CA ARG A 154 7.18 -10.24 -14.22
C ARG A 154 7.09 -8.80 -13.72
N ILE A 155 8.13 -7.99 -13.91
CA ILE A 155 8.09 -6.56 -13.56
C ILE A 155 7.15 -5.84 -14.51
N ALA A 156 7.25 -6.08 -15.82
CA ALA A 156 6.37 -5.49 -16.83
C ALA A 156 4.88 -5.82 -16.57
N GLN A 157 4.56 -7.06 -16.18
CA GLN A 157 3.20 -7.44 -15.79
C GLN A 157 2.70 -6.66 -14.58
N ARG A 158 3.52 -6.51 -13.53
CA ARG A 158 3.17 -5.74 -12.34
C ARG A 158 2.97 -4.26 -12.64
N GLU A 159 3.81 -3.68 -13.48
CA GLU A 159 3.67 -2.29 -13.92
C GLU A 159 2.37 -2.09 -14.71
N ALA A 160 2.00 -3.03 -15.59
CA ALA A 160 0.73 -3.00 -16.30
C ALA A 160 -0.48 -3.08 -15.36
N GLU A 161 -0.43 -3.95 -14.34
CA GLU A 161 -1.48 -4.05 -13.31
C GLU A 161 -1.63 -2.77 -12.49
N ILE A 162 -0.50 -2.15 -12.10
CA ILE A 162 -0.50 -0.88 -11.37
C ILE A 162 -1.08 0.23 -12.25
N ALA A 163 -0.65 0.34 -13.51
CA ALA A 163 -1.18 1.31 -14.45
C ALA A 163 -2.70 1.15 -14.67
N ALA A 164 -3.20 -0.08 -14.75
CA ALA A 164 -4.63 -0.35 -14.85
C ALA A 164 -5.39 0.09 -13.58
N ARG A 165 -4.82 -0.14 -12.39
CA ARG A 165 -5.40 0.32 -11.12
C ARG A 165 -5.43 1.84 -11.03
N GLU A 166 -4.34 2.51 -11.40
CA GLU A 166 -4.27 3.98 -11.41
C GLU A 166 -5.27 4.58 -12.38
N LYS A 167 -5.42 4.01 -13.58
CA LYS A 167 -6.46 4.42 -14.53
C LYS A 167 -7.87 4.27 -13.94
N ALA A 168 -8.16 3.17 -13.25
CA ALA A 168 -9.44 2.96 -12.61
C ALA A 168 -9.70 3.95 -11.47
N LEU A 169 -8.67 4.28 -10.68
CA LEU A 169 -8.76 5.32 -9.65
C LEU A 169 -8.98 6.70 -10.27
N GLY A 170 -8.26 7.05 -11.35
CA GLY A 170 -8.44 8.32 -12.05
C GLY A 170 -9.83 8.48 -12.67
N ILE A 171 -10.43 7.39 -13.18
CA ILE A 171 -11.83 7.39 -13.63
C ILE A 171 -12.76 7.65 -12.45
N ARG A 172 -12.57 6.94 -11.33
CA ARG A 172 -13.38 7.15 -10.13
C ARG A 172 -13.25 8.58 -9.61
N GLU A 173 -12.04 9.13 -9.56
CA GLU A 173 -11.79 10.52 -9.16
C GLU A 173 -12.50 11.49 -10.10
N LYS A 174 -12.42 11.26 -11.42
CA LYS A 174 -13.13 12.06 -12.42
C LYS A 174 -14.65 11.95 -12.26
N GLU A 175 -15.20 10.79 -11.93
CA GLU A 175 -16.63 10.62 -11.67
C GLU A 175 -17.05 11.27 -10.34
N THR A 176 -16.20 11.21 -9.30
CA THR A 176 -16.46 11.83 -8.00
C THR A 176 -16.19 13.33 -7.98
N CYS A 177 -15.39 13.88 -8.90
CA CYS A 177 -15.02 15.30 -8.92
C CYS A 177 -15.53 16.07 -10.15
N GLY A 178 -15.76 15.40 -11.29
CA GLY A 178 -16.04 16.04 -12.58
C GLY A 178 -17.51 16.20 -12.93
N ALA A 179 -18.42 15.49 -12.25
CA ALA A 179 -19.86 15.65 -12.41
C ALA A 179 -20.43 16.31 -11.15
N GLY A 180 -20.34 17.65 -11.06
CA GLY A 180 -21.14 18.42 -10.11
C GLY A 180 -20.91 18.11 -8.63
N ALA A 181 -19.72 17.64 -8.25
CA ALA A 181 -19.31 17.62 -6.86
C ALA A 181 -18.96 19.04 -6.41
N VAL A 182 -20.02 19.83 -6.16
CA VAL A 182 -20.08 20.54 -4.88
C VAL A 182 -19.60 19.50 -3.87
N PRO A 183 -18.53 19.72 -3.10
CA PRO A 183 -18.27 18.82 -2.00
C PRO A 183 -19.59 18.78 -1.25
N THR A 184 -20.27 17.64 -1.28
CA THR A 184 -21.08 17.30 -0.15
C THR A 184 -20.03 17.09 0.94
N THR A 185 -19.56 18.21 1.53
CA THR A 185 -19.80 18.38 2.95
C THR A 185 -21.14 17.69 3.15
N ILE A 186 -21.11 16.58 3.86
CA ILE A 186 -22.26 16.21 4.64
C ILE A 186 -22.41 17.40 5.59
N ILE A 187 -22.95 18.52 5.06
CA ILE A 187 -23.92 19.31 5.73
C ILE A 187 -24.99 18.25 5.94
N GLN A 188 -24.88 17.53 7.05
CA GLN A 188 -26.10 17.17 7.75
C GLN A 188 -26.76 18.54 7.89
N THR A 189 -27.64 18.85 6.95
CA THR A 189 -28.58 19.96 7.06
C THR A 189 -29.48 19.52 8.20
N VAL A 190 -28.95 19.65 9.43
CA VAL A 190 -29.76 19.71 10.62
C VAL A 190 -30.72 20.83 10.33
N ASP A 191 -32.02 20.54 10.36
CA ASP A 191 -33.07 21.54 10.15
C ASP A 191 -32.70 22.83 10.87
N ALA A 192 -32.58 23.92 10.10
CA ALA A 192 -32.10 25.24 10.56
C ALA A 192 -32.98 25.85 11.68
N LYS A 193 -34.09 25.18 12.05
CA LYS A 193 -35.03 25.61 13.08
C LYS A 193 -35.38 24.51 14.11
N GLY A 194 -34.60 23.43 14.16
CA GLY A 194 -34.86 22.31 15.07
C GLY A 194 -33.61 21.69 15.70
N SER A 195 -32.43 22.29 15.52
CA SER A 195 -31.20 21.76 16.09
C SER A 195 -31.30 21.71 17.62
N LYS A 196 -31.01 20.55 18.20
CA LYS A 196 -30.93 20.32 19.67
C LYS A 196 -29.92 21.24 20.38
N TYR A 197 -29.09 21.95 19.62
CA TYR A 197 -28.05 22.83 20.14
C TYR A 197 -28.58 24.24 20.34
N ASP A 198 -28.12 24.89 21.40
CA ASP A 198 -28.39 26.29 21.68
C ASP A 198 -27.10 27.14 21.69
N LYS A 199 -27.25 28.44 21.92
CA LYS A 199 -26.11 29.35 22.08
C LYS A 199 -25.12 28.88 23.17
N ARG A 200 -25.61 28.25 24.24
CA ARG A 200 -24.82 27.80 25.39
C ARG A 200 -23.96 26.58 25.03
N ASP A 201 -24.34 25.81 24.03
CA ASP A 201 -23.54 24.70 23.50
C ASP A 201 -22.44 25.17 22.54
N VAL A 202 -22.75 26.16 21.68
CA VAL A 202 -21.85 26.60 20.61
C VAL A 202 -20.77 27.57 21.11
N GLU A 203 -21.15 28.53 21.96
CA GLU A 203 -20.25 29.60 22.41
C GLU A 203 -19.02 29.10 23.19
N PRO A 204 -19.13 28.13 24.12
CA PRO A 204 -17.97 27.53 24.77
C PRO A 204 -17.08 26.78 23.78
N LEU A 205 -17.66 26.14 22.77
CA LEU A 205 -16.91 25.37 21.77
C LEU A 205 -16.08 26.29 20.86
N LEU A 206 -16.66 27.40 20.39
CA LEU A 206 -15.92 28.43 19.65
C LEU A 206 -14.85 29.10 20.51
N LYS A 207 -15.17 29.43 21.77
CA LYS A 207 -14.18 29.98 22.70
C LYS A 207 -13.02 29.01 22.92
N LYS A 208 -13.31 27.71 23.03
CA LYS A 208 -12.29 26.66 23.14
C LYS A 208 -11.46 26.53 21.87
N ALA A 209 -12.07 26.56 20.69
CA ALA A 209 -11.38 26.55 19.40
C ALA A 209 -10.41 27.75 19.28
N ARG A 210 -10.89 28.96 19.57
CA ARG A 210 -10.07 30.18 19.62
C ARG A 210 -8.95 30.11 20.66
N GLY A 211 -9.24 29.54 21.83
CA GLY A 211 -8.24 29.31 22.88
C GLY A 211 -7.11 28.42 22.38
N VAL A 212 -7.44 27.27 21.78
CA VAL A 212 -6.42 26.36 21.21
C VAL A 212 -5.67 27.03 20.04
N MET A 213 -6.36 27.80 19.18
CA MET A 213 -5.69 28.60 18.15
C MET A 213 -4.69 29.58 18.75
N GLY A 214 -5.07 30.29 19.82
CA GLY A 214 -4.19 31.22 20.54
C GLY A 214 -3.00 30.53 21.21
N ASP A 215 -3.25 29.48 21.99
CA ASP A 215 -2.22 28.72 22.73
C ASP A 215 -1.19 28.10 21.79
N ARG A 216 -1.66 27.57 20.66
CA ARG A 216 -0.83 26.97 19.62
C ARG A 216 -0.27 28.01 18.67
N GLY A 217 -0.77 29.23 18.69
CA GLY A 217 -0.36 30.31 17.81
C GLY A 217 -0.75 30.10 16.35
N ILE A 218 -1.88 29.46 16.08
CA ILE A 218 -2.42 29.21 14.74
C ILE A 218 -3.36 30.37 14.39
N LEU A 219 -3.09 31.06 13.28
CA LEU A 219 -3.96 32.11 12.76
C LEU A 219 -5.04 31.51 11.85
N SER A 220 -6.15 32.22 11.66
CA SER A 220 -7.19 31.81 10.70
C SER A 220 -6.63 31.66 9.28
N SER A 221 -5.68 32.50 8.88
CA SER A 221 -4.96 32.41 7.61
C SER A 221 -4.00 31.21 7.49
N ASP A 222 -3.62 30.59 8.62
CA ASP A 222 -2.76 29.41 8.64
C ASP A 222 -3.54 28.10 8.44
N LEU A 223 -4.88 28.15 8.51
CA LEU A 223 -5.73 26.99 8.33
C LEU A 223 -5.82 26.58 6.85
N PRO A 224 -6.07 25.30 6.55
CA PRO A 224 -6.42 24.83 5.21
C PRO A 224 -7.63 25.59 4.64
N GLY A 225 -7.68 25.81 3.33
CA GLY A 225 -8.65 26.71 2.69
C GLY A 225 -10.12 26.43 3.03
N ASN A 226 -10.50 25.16 3.15
CA ASN A 226 -11.84 24.72 3.55
C ASN A 226 -12.18 24.97 5.03
N VAL A 227 -11.17 25.20 5.88
CA VAL A 227 -11.32 25.40 7.33
C VAL A 227 -11.23 26.88 7.71
N ARG A 228 -10.61 27.72 6.86
CA ARG A 228 -10.48 29.18 7.10
C ARG A 228 -11.83 29.86 7.31
N GLU A 229 -12.85 29.45 6.57
CA GLU A 229 -14.18 30.05 6.64
C GLU A 229 -15.03 29.50 7.79
N LEU A 230 -14.65 28.40 8.44
CA LEU A 230 -15.47 27.74 9.47
C LEU A 230 -15.69 28.62 10.71
N GLU A 231 -14.72 29.46 11.06
CA GLU A 231 -14.90 30.41 12.18
C GLU A 231 -15.95 31.48 11.85
N LYS A 232 -15.89 32.01 10.63
CA LYS A 232 -16.85 33.00 10.13
C LYS A 232 -18.22 32.37 9.96
N GLU A 233 -18.30 31.20 9.35
CA GLU A 233 -19.52 30.42 9.16
C GLU A 233 -20.20 30.08 10.48
N ALA A 234 -19.44 29.66 11.50
CA ALA A 234 -20.00 29.42 12.83
C ALA A 234 -20.55 30.71 13.46
N THR A 235 -19.85 31.83 13.29
CA THR A 235 -20.26 33.14 13.81
C THR A 235 -21.51 33.67 13.09
N ASP A 236 -21.59 33.51 11.77
CA ASP A 236 -22.73 33.94 10.96
C ASP A 236 -23.94 33.05 11.23
N ALA A 237 -23.77 31.73 11.32
CA ALA A 237 -24.83 30.80 11.71
C ALA A 237 -25.39 31.09 13.13
N MET A 238 -24.54 31.52 14.08
CA MET A 238 -25.01 31.99 15.39
C MET A 238 -25.85 33.27 15.31
N LYS A 239 -25.57 34.19 14.37
CA LYS A 239 -26.38 35.40 14.15
C LYS A 239 -27.73 35.05 13.54
N ASP A 240 -27.76 34.06 12.64
CA ASP A 240 -28.95 33.57 11.98
C ASP A 240 -29.79 32.62 12.86
N ALA A 241 -29.39 32.42 14.11
CA ALA A 241 -29.98 31.47 15.07
C ALA A 241 -29.97 30.00 14.61
N ASP A 242 -29.12 29.65 13.65
CA ASP A 242 -28.87 28.27 13.20
C ASP A 242 -27.74 27.66 14.04
N TYR A 243 -28.09 27.24 15.25
CA TYR A 243 -27.13 26.65 16.19
C TYR A 243 -26.64 25.26 15.77
N GLY A 244 -27.38 24.55 14.92
CA GLY A 244 -26.97 23.26 14.37
C GLY A 244 -25.78 23.40 13.44
N ARG A 245 -25.88 24.32 12.48
CA ARG A 245 -24.77 24.65 11.58
C ARG A 245 -23.59 25.26 12.34
N ALA A 246 -23.87 26.16 13.28
CA ALA A 246 -22.82 26.79 14.08
C ALA A 246 -22.03 25.77 14.92
N TYR A 247 -22.72 24.79 15.54
CA TYR A 247 -22.09 23.73 16.30
C TYR A 247 -21.17 22.86 15.45
N LEU A 248 -21.63 22.44 14.27
CA LEU A 248 -20.84 21.61 13.36
C LEU A 248 -19.58 22.33 12.87
N ALA A 249 -19.72 23.59 12.43
CA ALA A 249 -18.60 24.40 12.00
C ALA A 249 -17.58 24.64 13.13
N ALA A 250 -18.06 24.98 14.33
CA ALA A 250 -17.22 25.16 15.51
C ALA A 250 -16.49 23.88 15.93
N ASN A 251 -17.16 22.72 15.89
CA ASN A 251 -16.58 21.43 16.23
C ASN A 251 -15.51 21.00 15.21
N GLN A 252 -15.79 21.20 13.93
CA GLN A 252 -14.85 20.90 12.85
C GLN A 252 -13.61 21.80 12.94
N LEU A 253 -13.80 23.09 13.24
CA LEU A 253 -12.71 24.02 13.50
C LEU A 253 -11.87 23.55 14.69
N PHE A 254 -12.49 23.24 15.83
CA PHE A 254 -11.80 22.75 17.02
C PHE A 254 -10.98 21.49 16.75
N LYS A 255 -11.58 20.47 16.12
CA LYS A 255 -10.90 19.21 15.77
C LYS A 255 -9.71 19.47 14.86
N THR A 256 -9.89 20.25 13.80
CA THR A 256 -8.81 20.57 12.86
C THR A 256 -7.66 21.30 13.55
N VAL A 257 -7.96 22.36 14.29
CA VAL A 257 -6.96 23.15 15.03
C VAL A 257 -6.23 22.29 16.06
N SER A 258 -6.91 21.35 16.72
CA SER A 258 -6.30 20.50 17.75
C SER A 258 -5.32 19.46 17.18
N VAL A 259 -5.50 19.03 15.93
CA VAL A 259 -4.67 18.00 15.30
C VAL A 259 -3.63 18.58 14.34
N LEU A 260 -3.80 19.83 13.88
CA LEU A 260 -2.90 20.46 12.91
C LEU A 260 -1.42 20.39 13.36
N PRO A 261 -0.53 19.70 12.64
CA PRO A 261 0.87 19.63 13.03
C PRO A 261 1.56 20.99 12.81
N ILE A 262 2.32 21.44 13.80
CA ILE A 262 3.22 22.59 13.66
C ILE A 262 4.58 22.01 13.29
N ASP A 263 4.75 21.73 12.01
CA ASP A 263 5.97 21.15 11.44
C ASP A 263 6.79 22.18 10.65
N ARG A 264 7.89 21.72 10.05
CA ARG A 264 8.76 22.54 9.21
C ARG A 264 7.98 23.25 8.10
N ASN A 265 7.08 22.53 7.43
CA ASN A 265 6.32 23.03 6.29
C ASN A 265 5.33 24.11 6.72
N PHE A 266 4.68 23.93 7.87
CA PHE A 266 3.80 24.91 8.47
C PHE A 266 4.52 26.22 8.74
N ILE A 267 5.69 26.17 9.36
CA ILE A 267 6.50 27.37 9.67
C ILE A 267 7.00 28.06 8.40
N GLN A 268 7.43 27.30 7.39
CA GLN A 268 7.84 27.86 6.09
C GLN A 268 6.68 28.54 5.35
N ALA A 269 5.52 27.89 5.30
CA ALA A 269 4.34 28.49 4.69
C ALA A 269 3.89 29.75 5.43
N LYS A 270 4.03 29.77 6.77
CA LYS A 270 3.69 30.92 7.59
C LYS A 270 4.67 32.07 7.42
N SER A 271 5.98 31.82 7.44
CA SER A 271 6.98 32.86 7.19
C SER A 271 6.85 33.47 5.79
N ALA A 272 6.47 32.67 4.79
CA ALA A 272 6.15 33.16 3.44
C ALA A 272 4.94 34.11 3.44
N ARG A 273 3.87 33.78 4.19
CA ARG A 273 2.70 34.67 4.32
C ARG A 273 3.03 35.96 5.06
N ILE A 274 3.77 35.87 6.16
CA ILE A 274 4.15 37.04 6.96
C ILE A 274 5.07 37.96 6.14
N SER A 275 6.06 37.41 5.43
CA SER A 275 6.94 38.21 4.57
C SER A 275 6.19 38.84 3.39
N ALA A 276 5.20 38.15 2.81
CA ALA A 276 4.32 38.74 1.80
C ALA A 276 3.47 39.90 2.36
N ALA A 277 2.93 39.75 3.58
CA ALA A 277 2.18 40.82 4.25
C ALA A 277 3.08 42.01 4.65
N ALA A 278 4.33 41.74 5.05
CA ALA A 278 5.32 42.76 5.42
C ALA A 278 5.72 43.63 4.22
N LYS A 279 5.90 43.03 3.02
CA LYS A 279 6.31 43.75 1.80
C LYS A 279 5.36 44.87 1.38
N GLY A 280 4.09 44.79 1.76
CA GLY A 280 3.07 45.80 1.43
C GLY A 280 2.95 46.94 2.43
N LYS A 281 3.69 46.94 3.55
CA LYS A 281 3.54 47.91 4.64
C LYS A 281 4.87 48.59 4.96
N THR A 282 4.88 49.92 5.02
CA THR A 282 6.02 50.69 5.53
C THR A 282 5.94 50.72 7.05
N LEU A 283 6.80 49.97 7.73
CA LEU A 283 6.95 50.02 9.18
C LEU A 283 7.86 51.20 9.57
N ASP A 284 7.62 51.78 10.75
CA ASP A 284 8.53 52.78 11.30
C ASP A 284 9.89 52.14 11.65
N GLY A 285 10.96 52.94 11.68
CA GLY A 285 12.32 52.41 11.88
C GLY A 285 12.54 51.66 13.20
N ARG A 286 11.65 51.83 14.18
CA ARG A 286 11.65 51.09 15.44
C ARG A 286 10.93 49.74 15.33
N ALA A 287 9.71 49.69 14.74
CA ALA A 287 9.04 48.41 14.52
C ALA A 287 9.77 47.53 13.51
N GLN A 288 10.43 48.12 12.51
CA GLN A 288 11.25 47.37 11.55
C GLN A 288 12.37 46.60 12.26
N LYS A 289 13.11 47.26 13.16
CA LYS A 289 14.17 46.60 13.95
C LYS A 289 13.62 45.49 14.84
N GLN A 290 12.46 45.70 15.47
CA GLN A 290 11.81 44.70 16.31
C GLN A 290 11.35 43.49 15.49
N VAL A 291 10.82 43.72 14.28
CA VAL A 291 10.42 42.66 13.35
C VAL A 291 11.64 41.86 12.88
N ASP A 292 12.74 42.53 12.55
CA ASP A 292 13.99 41.88 12.10
C ASP A 292 14.60 41.00 13.22
N GLU A 293 14.61 41.49 14.47
CA GLU A 293 15.07 40.72 15.64
C GLU A 293 14.18 39.49 15.89
N LEU A 294 12.86 39.65 15.80
CA LEU A 294 11.92 38.53 15.93
C LEU A 294 12.07 37.51 14.79
N PHE A 295 12.42 37.95 13.57
CA PHE A 295 12.70 37.05 12.44
C PHE A 295 14.00 36.27 12.65
N ALA A 296 15.05 36.90 13.18
CA ALA A 296 16.30 36.24 13.52
C ALA A 296 16.07 35.15 14.59
N ASP A 297 15.35 35.50 15.66
CA ASP A 297 14.94 34.57 16.73
C ASP A 297 14.10 33.40 16.20
N ALA A 298 13.12 33.69 15.34
CA ALA A 298 12.27 32.66 14.74
C ALA A 298 13.07 31.71 13.85
N THR A 299 14.06 32.23 13.12
CA THR A 299 14.94 31.44 12.24
C THR A 299 15.87 30.55 13.05
N SER A 300 16.46 31.05 14.14
CA SER A 300 17.27 30.23 15.05
C SER A 300 16.46 29.03 15.57
N ARG A 301 15.28 29.31 16.13
CA ARG A 301 14.39 28.26 16.67
C ARG A 301 13.92 27.27 15.61
N PHE A 302 13.72 27.72 14.38
CA PHE A 302 13.39 26.86 13.27
C PHE A 302 14.52 25.90 12.91
N VAL A 303 15.78 26.37 12.93
CA VAL A 303 16.98 25.55 12.72
C VAL A 303 17.16 24.55 13.86
N ASP A 304 16.88 24.97 15.09
CA ASP A 304 16.97 24.14 16.30
C ASP A 304 15.84 23.09 16.40
N GLY A 305 14.88 23.09 15.47
CA GLY A 305 13.72 22.19 15.48
C GLY A 305 12.61 22.57 16.48
N ASP A 306 12.73 23.70 17.17
CA ASP A 306 11.68 24.28 18.03
C ASP A 306 10.62 25.02 17.19
N TYR A 307 9.84 24.25 16.43
CA TYR A 307 8.78 24.81 15.58
C TYR A 307 7.68 25.52 16.39
N LYS A 308 7.42 25.09 17.63
CA LYS A 308 6.43 25.73 18.50
C LYS A 308 6.90 27.10 18.97
N GLY A 309 8.15 27.23 19.38
CA GLY A 309 8.74 28.52 19.74
C GLY A 309 8.92 29.45 18.54
N ALA A 310 9.33 28.91 17.39
CA ALA A 310 9.39 29.66 16.14
C ALA A 310 8.00 30.23 15.77
N ASN A 311 6.94 29.43 15.90
CA ASN A 311 5.57 29.88 15.62
C ASN A 311 5.14 31.05 16.53
N LYS A 312 5.47 30.99 17.83
CA LYS A 312 5.15 32.09 18.77
C LYS A 312 5.82 33.39 18.37
N LYS A 313 7.09 33.35 17.94
CA LYS A 313 7.83 34.52 17.46
C LYS A 313 7.23 35.07 16.17
N LEU A 314 6.87 34.19 15.23
CA LEU A 314 6.16 34.58 14.00
C LEU A 314 4.79 35.25 14.27
N ASN A 315 4.07 34.85 15.32
CA ASN A 315 2.84 35.56 15.70
C ASN A 315 3.08 36.95 16.27
N ALA A 316 4.16 37.13 17.03
CA ALA A 316 4.54 38.45 17.52
C ALA A 316 4.86 39.39 16.35
N ILE A 317 5.51 38.88 15.30
CA ILE A 317 5.75 39.61 14.05
C ILE A 317 4.43 39.97 13.37
N TRP A 318 3.52 38.99 13.23
CA TRP A 318 2.21 39.23 12.61
C TRP A 318 1.40 40.32 13.34
N SER A 319 1.45 40.33 14.68
CA SER A 319 0.81 41.36 15.51
C SER A 319 1.50 42.73 15.44
N ALA A 320 2.77 42.80 15.06
CA ALA A 320 3.47 44.06 14.85
C ALA A 320 3.20 44.66 13.46
N ILE A 321 2.82 43.82 12.49
CA ILE A 321 2.57 44.21 11.10
C ILE A 321 1.08 44.54 10.86
N ASN A 322 0.15 43.89 11.56
CA ASN A 322 -1.30 44.09 11.41
C ASN A 322 -1.90 44.81 12.60
#